data_AF-A0A941Y815-F1
#
_entry.id   AF-A0A941Y815-F1
#
_cell.length_a   1.000
_cell.length_b   1.000
_cell.length_c   1.000
_cell.angle_alpha   90.00
_cell.angle_beta   90.00
_cell.angle_gamma   90.00
#
_symmetry.space_group_name_H-M   'P 1'
#
loop_
_entity.id
_entity.type
_entity.pdbx_description
1 polymer ?
#
loop_
_entity_poly.entity_id
_entity_poly.type
_entity_poly.pdbx_seq_one_letter_code
_entity_poly.pdbx_strand_id
1 'polypeptide(L)'
;MCEHLDELEAQAGVEVRVAVELMIDTGRRPEEICALAMDCITRDGTGKPVLVYDNLKANRLQRHLPIAAATVTVIERQQRRVRQRFPQTPAAQLKLLPTWIKNPYGAKGLRDETVGARHRMWVDSLPDVLVSTPSTDDGRAADSIPFDKGRIFPYAYRHTYAQRHADAGVPIDVLRELMDHLNLITTQGYYRVGEQRRRNAVDRVTAMQFDRHGNRTWSNAKKLLDSEHLRRAVGEVAVPYGMCSEPTNVAAGGQDCPVRFRCVGCAHFGTDVSYLPDLEGYLADLLRTREKLLGFLDADEWARNEATPSDEEIARIRRLIARIKADVDELSDTERRQIEEAVSVVRRARNGVTSLNMPSIRQPVPTIRPDRTA
;
A
#
# COMPACT_ATOMS: atom_id res chain seq x y z
N MET A 1 13.52 -3.44 -0.73
CA MET A 1 14.02 -2.04 -0.81
C MET A 1 13.82 -1.30 0.50
N CYS A 2 12.58 -1.16 1.02
CA CYS A 2 12.35 -0.46 2.29
C CYS A 2 13.12 -1.07 3.48
N GLU A 3 13.32 -2.39 3.47
CA GLU A 3 14.15 -3.12 4.45
C GLU A 3 15.64 -2.75 4.43
N HIS A 4 16.13 -2.13 3.35
CA HIS A 4 17.54 -1.75 3.19
C HIS A 4 17.77 -0.24 3.30
N LEU A 5 16.81 0.53 3.84
CA LEU A 5 16.96 1.99 4.01
C LEU A 5 18.04 2.37 5.03
N ASP A 6 18.35 1.48 5.98
CA ASP A 6 19.45 1.70 6.94
C ASP A 6 20.82 1.66 6.23
N GLU A 7 20.97 0.82 5.20
CA GLU A 7 22.18 0.78 4.36
C GLU A 7 22.33 2.09 3.56
N LEU A 8 21.23 2.63 3.04
CA LEU A 8 21.23 3.93 2.35
C LEU A 8 21.68 5.06 3.29
N GLU A 9 21.21 5.07 4.54
CA GLU A 9 21.64 6.05 5.53
C GLU A 9 23.14 5.93 5.85
N ALA A 10 23.64 4.71 6.03
CA ALA A 10 25.06 4.48 6.28
C ALA A 10 25.94 4.96 5.11
N GLN A 11 25.50 4.76 3.87
CA GLN A 11 26.28 5.10 2.67
C GLN A 11 26.15 6.58 2.25
N ALA A 12 24.97 7.19 2.43
CA ALA A 12 24.63 8.49 1.85
C ALA A 12 24.18 9.55 2.86
N GLY A 13 23.98 9.17 4.12
CA GLY A 13 23.52 10.04 5.19
C GLY A 13 22.00 10.14 5.31
N VAL A 14 21.57 10.67 6.46
CA VAL A 14 20.15 10.75 6.86
C VAL A 14 19.32 11.57 5.88
N GLU A 15 19.85 12.69 5.38
CA GLU A 15 19.09 13.56 4.48
C GLU A 15 18.77 12.85 3.16
N VAL A 16 19.65 11.98 2.65
CA VAL A 16 19.37 11.19 1.43
C VAL A 16 18.37 10.07 1.72
N ARG A 17 18.49 9.37 2.85
CA ARG A 17 17.47 8.38 3.28
C ARG A 17 16.09 9.01 3.32
N VAL A 18 15.93 10.11 4.04
CA VAL A 18 14.63 10.79 4.20
C VAL A 18 14.12 11.26 2.84
N ALA A 19 14.98 11.78 1.95
CA ALA A 19 14.57 12.16 0.61
C ALA A 19 13.96 10.98 -0.16
N VAL A 20 14.61 9.81 -0.15
CA VAL A 20 14.14 8.61 -0.85
C VAL A 20 12.85 8.07 -0.24
N GLU A 21 12.76 8.01 1.09
CA GLU A 21 11.56 7.59 1.81
C GLU A 21 10.35 8.48 1.47
N LEU A 22 10.53 9.80 1.48
CA LEU A 22 9.47 10.73 1.08
C LEU A 22 9.08 10.58 -0.40
N MET A 23 10.02 10.33 -1.30
CA MET A 23 9.70 10.06 -2.72
C MET A 23 8.85 8.80 -2.89
N ILE A 24 9.17 7.73 -2.13
CA ILE A 24 8.41 6.47 -2.12
C ILE A 24 7.00 6.70 -1.58
N ASP A 25 6.87 7.41 -0.46
CA ASP A 25 5.61 7.58 0.26
C ASP A 25 4.64 8.54 -0.43
N THR A 26 5.15 9.56 -1.13
CA THR A 26 4.33 10.69 -1.61
C THR A 26 4.25 10.79 -3.13
N GLY A 27 5.10 10.05 -3.85
CA GLY A 27 5.26 10.15 -5.30
C GLY A 27 5.66 11.55 -5.80
N ARG A 28 6.08 12.47 -4.91
CA ARG A 28 6.57 13.80 -5.30
C ARG A 28 7.87 13.70 -6.08
N ARG A 29 8.13 14.68 -6.94
CA ARG A 29 9.36 14.70 -7.74
C ARG A 29 10.58 14.92 -6.84
N PRO A 30 11.76 14.41 -7.23
CA PRO A 30 12.99 14.63 -6.48
C PRO A 30 13.26 16.10 -6.16
N GLU A 31 13.08 17.00 -7.13
CA GLU A 31 13.23 18.45 -6.97
C GLU A 31 12.27 19.04 -5.93
N GLU A 32 11.01 18.56 -5.89
CA GLU A 32 9.96 19.03 -4.98
C GLU A 32 10.30 18.60 -3.54
N ILE A 33 10.74 17.35 -3.36
CA ILE A 33 11.17 16.82 -2.06
C ILE A 33 12.42 17.55 -1.55
N CYS A 34 13.41 17.77 -2.41
CA CYS A 34 14.63 18.47 -2.04
C CYS A 34 14.40 19.96 -1.69
N ALA A 35 13.32 20.55 -2.22
CA ALA A 35 12.95 21.93 -1.97
C ALA A 35 12.12 22.16 -0.70
N LEU A 36 11.65 21.10 -0.02
CA LEU A 36 10.76 21.19 1.14
C LEU A 36 11.28 22.14 2.22
N ALA A 37 10.41 23.07 2.63
CA ALA A 37 10.65 23.95 3.77
C ALA A 37 10.62 23.16 5.08
N MET A 38 11.21 23.74 6.13
CA MET A 38 11.24 23.13 7.44
C MET A 38 9.84 22.86 8.01
N ASP A 39 8.90 23.77 7.78
CA ASP A 39 7.51 23.75 8.25
C ASP A 39 6.55 23.14 7.22
N CYS A 40 7.01 22.16 6.44
CA CYS A 40 6.23 21.50 5.39
C CYS A 40 5.08 20.60 5.87
N ILE A 41 4.71 20.60 7.16
CA ILE A 41 3.52 19.90 7.64
C ILE A 41 2.52 20.92 8.18
N THR A 42 1.29 20.82 7.71
CA THR A 42 0.15 21.50 8.31
C THR A 42 -0.98 20.52 8.58
N ARG A 43 -2.09 21.01 9.12
CA ARG A 43 -3.32 20.26 9.29
C ARG A 43 -4.40 20.83 8.39
N ASP A 44 -5.17 19.95 7.78
CA ASP A 44 -6.35 20.35 7.01
C ASP A 44 -7.52 20.75 7.93
N GLY A 45 -8.67 21.10 7.32
CA GLY A 45 -9.89 21.48 8.05
C GLY A 45 -10.48 20.39 8.96
N THR A 46 -10.02 19.14 8.85
CA THR A 46 -10.39 18.03 9.75
C THR A 46 -9.33 17.76 10.82
N GLY A 47 -8.27 18.58 10.88
CA GLY A 47 -7.16 18.42 11.82
C GLY A 47 -6.17 17.32 11.43
N LYS A 48 -6.30 16.70 10.25
CA LYS A 48 -5.42 15.62 9.79
C LYS A 48 -4.17 16.17 9.09
N PRO A 49 -3.02 15.48 9.18
CA PRO A 49 -1.77 15.98 8.66
C PRO A 49 -1.73 15.99 7.12
N VAL A 50 -1.19 17.07 6.55
CA VAL A 50 -0.91 17.21 5.12
C VAL A 50 0.50 17.77 4.90
N LEU A 51 1.19 17.25 3.89
CA LEU A 51 2.45 17.79 3.39
C LEU A 51 2.16 19.03 2.55
N VAL A 52 2.86 20.13 2.86
CA VAL A 52 2.89 21.37 2.08
C VAL A 52 4.13 21.35 1.19
N TYR A 53 3.93 21.43 -0.13
CA TYR A 53 5.01 21.44 -1.10
C TYR A 53 4.69 22.35 -2.28
N ASP A 54 5.72 22.74 -3.03
CA ASP A 54 5.58 23.52 -4.25
C ASP A 54 5.78 22.62 -5.47
N ASN A 55 4.82 22.59 -6.38
CA ASN A 55 4.97 21.94 -7.69
C ASN A 55 5.70 22.89 -8.62
N LEU A 56 7.04 22.81 -8.59
CA LEU A 56 7.93 23.72 -9.29
C LEU A 56 7.71 23.69 -10.82
N LYS A 57 7.56 22.49 -11.41
CA LYS A 57 7.33 22.32 -12.85
C LYS A 57 6.05 23.00 -13.36
N ALA A 58 4.98 22.95 -12.58
CA ALA A 58 3.70 23.56 -12.94
C ALA A 58 3.53 24.98 -12.37
N ASN A 59 4.53 25.50 -11.65
CA ASN A 59 4.48 26.76 -10.92
C ASN A 59 3.25 26.88 -10.00
N ARG A 60 2.93 25.82 -9.26
CA ARG A 60 1.81 25.81 -8.31
C ARG A 60 2.36 25.65 -6.90
N LEU A 61 2.33 26.74 -6.15
CA LEU A 61 2.89 26.82 -4.80
C LEU A 61 1.87 26.35 -3.75
N GLN A 62 2.37 25.98 -2.57
CA GLN A 62 1.58 25.68 -1.37
C GLN A 62 0.50 24.62 -1.63
N ARG A 63 0.88 23.53 -2.28
CA ARG A 63 0.02 22.37 -2.53
C ARG A 63 -0.05 21.54 -1.27
N HIS A 64 -1.22 20.99 -0.99
CA HIS A 64 -1.46 20.12 0.16
C HIS A 64 -1.67 18.69 -0.31
N LEU A 65 -0.83 17.78 0.19
CA LEU A 65 -0.95 16.34 -0.06
C LEU A 65 -1.21 15.64 1.28
N PRO A 66 -2.32 14.91 1.44
CA PRO A 66 -2.51 14.07 2.61
C PRO A 66 -1.41 13.03 2.73
N ILE A 67 -0.88 12.84 3.94
CA ILE A 67 0.21 11.92 4.22
C ILE A 67 -0.15 11.00 5.39
N ALA A 68 0.41 9.78 5.37
CA ALA A 68 0.23 8.80 6.44
C ALA A 68 0.96 9.24 7.72
N ALA A 69 0.52 8.71 8.87
CA ALA A 69 1.16 8.98 10.16
C ALA A 69 2.63 8.55 10.22
N ALA A 70 3.00 7.49 9.49
CA ALA A 70 4.38 7.05 9.34
C ALA A 70 5.25 8.13 8.67
N THR A 71 4.79 8.68 7.53
CA THR A 71 5.48 9.76 6.81
C THR A 71 5.60 11.02 7.67
N VAL A 72 4.57 11.36 8.47
CA VAL A 72 4.65 12.46 9.46
C VAL A 72 5.78 12.21 10.45
N THR A 73 5.88 11.01 11.00
CA THR A 73 6.91 10.63 11.98
C THR A 73 8.32 10.78 11.40
N VAL A 74 8.51 10.40 10.12
CA VAL A 74 9.77 10.56 9.39
C VAL A 74 10.15 12.05 9.29
N ILE A 75 9.21 12.90 8.89
CA ILE A 75 9.43 14.35 8.73
C ILE A 75 9.71 15.00 10.09
N GLU A 76 8.92 14.69 11.13
CA GLU A 76 9.12 15.26 12.47
C GLU A 76 10.47 14.87 13.08
N ARG A 77 10.92 13.62 12.87
CA ARG A 77 12.26 13.18 13.27
C ARG A 77 13.34 14.00 12.55
N GLN A 78 13.18 14.21 11.25
CA GLN A 78 14.10 15.01 10.47
C GLN A 78 14.10 16.49 10.89
N GLN A 79 12.92 17.07 11.13
CA GLN A 79 12.79 18.42 11.66
C GLN A 79 13.54 18.58 12.99
N ARG A 80 13.39 17.64 13.94
CA ARG A 80 14.14 17.69 15.20
C ARG A 80 15.66 17.69 14.97
N ARG A 81 16.16 16.83 14.08
CA ARG A 81 17.60 16.75 13.73
C ARG A 81 18.11 18.06 13.12
N VAL A 82 17.38 18.63 12.17
CA VAL A 82 17.77 19.90 11.52
C VAL A 82 17.77 21.06 12.51
N ARG A 83 16.80 21.13 13.43
CA ARG A 83 16.79 22.15 14.50
C ARG A 83 17.98 22.03 15.44
N GLN A 84 18.33 20.81 15.83
CA GLN A 84 19.50 20.58 16.69
C GLN A 84 20.79 21.00 15.99
N ARG A 85 20.87 20.78 14.67
CA ARG A 85 22.05 21.14 13.87
C ARG A 85 22.17 22.64 13.60
N PHE A 86 21.04 23.34 13.44
CA PHE A 86 21.01 24.77 13.14
C PHE A 86 20.15 25.54 14.17
N PRO A 87 20.56 25.57 15.45
CA PRO A 87 19.73 26.11 16.53
C PRO A 87 19.50 27.62 16.41
N GLN A 88 20.42 28.33 15.75
CA GLN A 88 20.37 29.79 15.57
C GLN A 88 19.64 30.22 14.29
N THR A 89 19.32 29.30 13.38
CA THR A 89 18.61 29.65 12.15
C THR A 89 17.09 29.63 12.40
N PRO A 90 16.35 30.70 12.04
CA PRO A 90 14.89 30.71 12.10
C PRO A 90 14.25 29.58 11.29
N ALA A 91 13.11 29.07 11.78
CA ALA A 91 12.37 27.95 11.18
C ALA A 91 12.12 28.14 9.68
N ALA A 92 11.57 29.30 9.34
CA ALA A 92 11.11 29.64 8.01
C ALA A 92 12.26 29.74 6.99
N GLN A 93 13.51 29.84 7.45
CA GLN A 93 14.68 29.89 6.58
C GLN A 93 15.30 28.51 6.37
N LEU A 94 14.96 27.52 7.20
CA LEU A 94 15.52 26.18 7.13
C LEU A 94 14.84 25.35 6.04
N LYS A 95 15.63 24.47 5.42
CA LYS A 95 15.11 23.39 4.56
C LYS A 95 15.00 22.11 5.37
N LEU A 96 14.01 21.27 5.04
CA LEU A 96 13.86 19.96 5.68
C LEU A 96 15.08 19.06 5.43
N LEU A 97 15.66 19.18 4.23
CA LEU A 97 16.78 18.36 3.76
C LEU A 97 17.97 19.27 3.41
N PRO A 98 18.66 19.86 4.41
CA PRO A 98 19.73 20.80 4.15
C PRO A 98 20.96 20.11 3.56
N THR A 99 21.55 20.68 2.51
CA THR A 99 22.83 20.17 1.96
C THR A 99 23.97 20.40 2.94
N TRP A 100 24.97 19.50 2.93
CA TRP A 100 26.20 19.63 3.71
C TRP A 100 27.22 20.59 3.06
N ILE A 101 27.02 20.93 1.79
CA ILE A 101 27.99 21.72 1.00
C ILE A 101 27.65 23.21 1.08
N LYS A 102 28.57 24.03 1.61
CA LYS A 102 28.49 25.51 1.62
C LYS A 102 27.13 26.03 2.14
N ASN A 103 26.66 25.45 3.24
CA ASN A 103 25.36 25.72 3.85
C ASN A 103 25.46 25.96 5.36
N PRO A 104 26.16 27.02 5.80
CA PRO A 104 26.40 27.28 7.22
C PRO A 104 25.12 27.51 8.03
N TYR A 105 24.03 27.93 7.37
CA TYR A 105 22.77 28.27 8.02
C TYR A 105 21.65 27.24 7.78
N GLY A 106 21.88 26.16 7.04
CA GLY A 106 20.84 25.16 6.77
C GLY A 106 19.74 25.61 5.79
N ALA A 107 19.92 26.76 5.13
CA ALA A 107 18.93 27.36 4.24
C ALA A 107 18.92 26.80 2.80
N LYS A 108 19.93 26.01 2.43
CA LYS A 108 20.03 25.39 1.10
C LYS A 108 19.64 23.91 1.17
N GLY A 109 18.71 23.49 0.34
CA GLY A 109 18.31 22.09 0.22
C GLY A 109 19.40 21.24 -0.43
N LEU A 110 19.28 19.92 -0.31
CA LEU A 110 19.95 18.98 -1.20
C LEU A 110 19.59 19.29 -2.66
N ARG A 111 20.45 18.87 -3.58
CA ARG A 111 20.10 18.88 -5.00
C ARG A 111 19.64 17.49 -5.39
N ASP A 112 18.66 17.40 -6.25
CA ASP A 112 18.09 16.15 -6.71
C ASP A 112 19.13 15.28 -7.45
N GLU A 113 20.10 15.88 -8.14
CA GLU A 113 21.19 15.12 -8.77
C GLU A 113 22.10 14.47 -7.72
N THR A 114 22.29 15.11 -6.56
CA THR A 114 23.05 14.53 -5.45
C THR A 114 22.30 13.33 -4.88
N VAL A 115 20.99 13.44 -4.68
CA VAL A 115 20.15 12.34 -4.22
C VAL A 115 20.17 11.20 -5.24
N GLY A 116 20.03 11.50 -6.54
CA GLY A 116 20.06 10.51 -7.62
C GLY A 116 21.37 9.74 -7.71
N ALA A 117 22.52 10.43 -7.62
CA ALA A 117 23.82 9.77 -7.65
C ALA A 117 24.03 8.83 -6.45
N ARG A 118 23.67 9.28 -5.24
CA ARG A 118 23.78 8.47 -4.02
C ARG A 118 22.80 7.30 -4.00
N HIS A 119 21.58 7.53 -4.48
CA HIS A 119 20.56 6.51 -4.66
C HIS A 119 21.03 5.41 -5.62
N ARG A 120 21.62 5.78 -6.76
CA ARG A 120 22.17 4.81 -7.73
C ARG A 120 23.21 3.90 -7.10
N MET A 121 24.19 4.48 -6.38
CA MET A 121 25.22 3.71 -5.66
C MET A 121 24.60 2.70 -4.68
N TRP A 122 23.58 3.12 -3.93
CA TRP A 122 22.87 2.24 -3.02
C TRP A 122 22.13 1.12 -3.76
N VAL A 123 21.36 1.42 -4.81
CA VAL A 123 20.63 0.40 -5.58
C VAL A 123 21.59 -0.61 -6.22
N ASP A 124 22.75 -0.17 -6.71
CA ASP A 124 23.78 -1.08 -7.26
C ASP A 124 24.36 -2.01 -6.20
N SER A 125 24.40 -1.57 -4.93
CA SER A 125 24.87 -2.38 -3.80
C SER A 125 23.85 -3.42 -3.30
N LEU A 126 22.57 -3.28 -3.64
CA LEU A 126 21.53 -4.20 -3.19
C LEU A 126 21.70 -5.60 -3.80
N PRO A 127 21.21 -6.67 -3.15
CA PRO A 127 21.08 -7.98 -3.77
C PRO A 127 20.20 -7.95 -5.04
N ASP A 128 20.36 -8.94 -5.91
CA ASP A 128 19.49 -9.06 -7.08
C ASP A 128 18.06 -9.40 -6.67
N VAL A 129 17.11 -8.66 -7.24
CA VAL A 129 15.68 -8.89 -7.04
C VAL A 129 15.20 -9.80 -8.14
N LEU A 130 14.77 -11.01 -7.83
CA LEU A 130 14.26 -11.94 -8.83
C LEU A 130 12.78 -11.67 -9.11
N VAL A 131 12.40 -11.66 -10.38
CA VAL A 131 11.00 -11.54 -10.83
C VAL A 131 10.62 -12.74 -11.68
N SER A 132 9.44 -13.29 -11.42
CA SER A 132 8.89 -14.39 -12.22
C SER A 132 8.41 -13.88 -13.58
N THR A 133 8.79 -14.58 -14.64
CA THR A 133 8.19 -14.37 -15.96
C THR A 133 6.74 -14.86 -15.96
N PRO A 134 5.81 -14.18 -16.67
CA PRO A 134 4.48 -14.72 -16.85
C PRO A 134 4.59 -16.10 -17.51
N SER A 135 3.99 -17.12 -16.91
CA SER A 135 3.91 -18.45 -17.51
C SER A 135 3.27 -18.31 -18.88
N THR A 136 3.97 -18.68 -19.95
CA THR A 136 3.30 -18.97 -21.22
C THR A 136 2.47 -20.23 -20.98
N ASP A 137 1.28 -20.33 -21.58
CA ASP A 137 0.28 -21.42 -21.43
C ASP A 137 0.83 -22.85 -21.73
N ASP A 138 2.14 -22.99 -21.95
CA ASP A 138 2.87 -24.20 -22.33
C ASP A 138 3.25 -25.09 -21.15
N GLY A 139 2.75 -24.82 -19.93
CA GLY A 139 2.98 -25.65 -18.75
C GLY A 139 4.42 -25.66 -18.22
N ARG A 140 5.28 -24.74 -18.66
CA ARG A 140 6.63 -24.54 -18.11
C ARG A 140 6.56 -23.72 -16.83
N ALA A 141 7.31 -24.16 -15.82
CA ALA A 141 7.49 -23.41 -14.58
C ALA A 141 8.01 -22.00 -14.90
N ALA A 142 7.48 -20.99 -14.20
CA ALA A 142 7.88 -19.60 -14.41
C ALA A 142 9.38 -19.42 -14.08
N ASP A 143 10.18 -19.10 -15.10
CA ASP A 143 11.58 -18.77 -14.89
C ASP A 143 11.68 -17.46 -14.11
N SER A 144 12.54 -17.45 -13.09
CA SER A 144 12.84 -16.25 -12.30
C SER A 144 14.07 -15.56 -12.86
N ILE A 145 13.90 -14.34 -13.37
CA ILE A 145 14.99 -13.54 -13.93
C ILE A 145 15.33 -12.37 -13.00
N PRO A 146 16.60 -11.94 -12.89
CA PRO A 146 16.95 -10.72 -12.18
C PRO A 146 16.23 -9.50 -12.77
N PHE A 147 15.65 -8.69 -11.90
CA PHE A 147 15.07 -7.41 -12.26
C PHE A 147 16.17 -6.42 -12.63
N ASP A 148 15.96 -5.71 -13.74
CA ASP A 148 16.88 -4.65 -14.17
C ASP A 148 16.89 -3.49 -13.16
N LYS A 149 17.93 -3.45 -12.34
CA LYS A 149 18.19 -2.39 -11.35
C LYS A 149 18.31 -0.99 -11.99
N GLY A 150 18.61 -0.88 -13.28
CA GLY A 150 18.62 0.39 -14.02
C GLY A 150 17.25 1.05 -14.08
N ARG A 151 16.17 0.27 -13.91
CA ARG A 151 14.79 0.78 -13.83
C ARG A 151 14.40 1.31 -12.45
N ILE A 152 15.28 1.17 -11.46
CA ILE A 152 15.10 1.69 -10.11
C ILE A 152 15.88 3.00 -10.01
N PHE A 153 15.20 4.13 -10.20
CA PHE A 153 15.76 5.48 -10.09
C PHE A 153 14.75 6.40 -9.38
N PRO A 154 15.16 7.56 -8.82
CA PRO A 154 14.29 8.36 -7.94
C PRO A 154 12.92 8.73 -8.55
N TYR A 155 12.90 9.12 -9.82
CA TYR A 155 11.64 9.46 -10.49
C TYR A 155 10.75 8.24 -10.76
N ALA A 156 11.29 7.02 -10.78
CA ALA A 156 10.50 5.79 -10.91
C ALA A 156 9.55 5.60 -9.73
N TYR A 157 9.87 6.10 -8.52
CA TYR A 157 8.99 6.03 -7.36
C TYR A 157 7.66 6.74 -7.58
N ARG A 158 7.64 7.81 -8.39
CA ARG A 158 6.41 8.49 -8.79
C ARG A 158 5.52 7.59 -9.66
N HIS A 159 6.10 6.77 -10.53
CA HIS A 159 5.36 5.76 -11.29
C HIS A 159 4.88 4.62 -10.38
N THR A 160 5.73 4.12 -9.49
CA THR A 160 5.35 3.09 -8.51
C THR A 160 4.23 3.55 -7.58
N TYR A 161 4.28 4.81 -7.12
CA TYR A 161 3.22 5.44 -6.33
C TYR A 161 1.88 5.44 -7.11
N ALA A 162 1.89 5.92 -8.35
CA ALA A 162 0.68 5.94 -9.18
C ALA A 162 0.14 4.54 -9.45
N GLN A 163 1.01 3.59 -9.77
CA GLN A 163 0.65 2.20 -10.04
C GLN A 163 0.04 1.54 -8.81
N ARG A 164 0.65 1.68 -7.62
CA ARG A 164 0.10 1.13 -6.36
C ARG A 164 -1.30 1.65 -6.05
N HIS A 165 -1.53 2.96 -6.20
CA HIS A 165 -2.87 3.52 -5.99
C HIS A 165 -3.89 3.03 -7.02
N ALA A 166 -3.50 2.96 -8.31
CA ALA A 166 -4.38 2.43 -9.33
C ALA A 166 -4.71 0.94 -9.11
N ASP A 167 -3.74 0.14 -8.67
CA ASP A 167 -3.95 -1.27 -8.33
C ASP A 167 -4.81 -1.45 -7.08
N ALA A 168 -4.74 -0.51 -6.13
CA ALA A 168 -5.65 -0.41 -4.99
C ALA A 168 -7.05 0.14 -5.36
N GLY A 169 -7.29 0.42 -6.64
CA GLY A 169 -8.60 0.84 -7.13
C GLY A 169 -8.92 2.32 -6.91
N VAL A 170 -7.90 3.17 -6.69
CA VAL A 170 -8.08 4.62 -6.57
C VAL A 170 -8.55 5.19 -7.91
N PRO A 171 -9.70 5.90 -7.95
CA PRO A 171 -10.21 6.53 -9.17
C PRO A 171 -9.20 7.50 -9.80
N ILE A 172 -9.21 7.61 -11.14
CA ILE A 172 -8.19 8.40 -11.85
C ILE A 172 -8.24 9.90 -11.52
N ASP A 173 -9.41 10.45 -11.24
CA ASP A 173 -9.61 11.84 -10.83
C ASP A 173 -8.99 12.11 -9.46
N VAL A 174 -9.19 11.19 -8.50
CA VAL A 174 -8.51 11.20 -7.20
C VAL A 174 -7.01 11.02 -7.37
N LEU A 175 -6.56 10.08 -8.21
CA LEU A 175 -5.15 9.86 -8.48
C LEU A 175 -4.50 11.07 -9.17
N ARG A 176 -5.21 11.76 -10.06
CA ARG A 176 -4.73 13.01 -10.69
C ARG A 176 -4.47 14.07 -9.64
N GLU A 177 -5.33 14.17 -8.63
CA GLU A 177 -5.15 15.09 -7.50
C GLU A 177 -3.99 14.68 -6.60
N LEU A 178 -3.89 13.40 -6.23
CA LEU A 178 -2.72 12.88 -5.50
C LEU A 178 -1.42 13.16 -6.25
N MET A 179 -1.41 12.97 -7.57
CA MET A 179 -0.27 13.24 -8.44
C MET A 179 -0.06 14.73 -8.70
N ASP A 180 -1.03 15.58 -8.37
CA ASP A 180 -1.06 17.02 -8.65
C ASP A 180 -0.84 17.36 -10.13
N HIS A 181 -1.48 16.55 -10.99
CA HIS A 181 -1.56 16.81 -12.42
C HIS A 181 -2.74 17.73 -12.75
N LEU A 182 -2.57 18.59 -13.76
CA LEU A 182 -3.66 19.46 -14.23
C LEU A 182 -4.70 18.66 -15.03
N ASN A 183 -4.24 17.67 -15.79
CA ASN A 183 -4.98 16.94 -16.80
C ASN A 183 -4.92 15.43 -16.56
N LEU A 184 -6.07 14.75 -16.72
CA LEU A 184 -6.20 13.30 -16.54
C LEU A 184 -5.31 12.50 -17.50
N ILE A 185 -5.13 12.98 -18.73
CA ILE A 185 -4.29 12.33 -19.76
C ILE A 185 -2.86 12.15 -19.25
N THR A 186 -2.32 13.14 -18.54
CA THR A 186 -0.98 13.01 -17.96
C THR A 186 -0.95 11.92 -16.89
N THR A 187 -1.97 11.83 -16.03
CA THR A 187 -2.07 10.75 -15.03
C THR A 187 -2.12 9.36 -15.66
N GLN A 188 -2.83 9.18 -16.78
CA GLN A 188 -2.90 7.90 -17.50
C GLN A 188 -1.52 7.36 -17.92
N GLY A 189 -0.53 8.24 -18.16
CA GLY A 189 0.82 7.84 -18.52
C GLY A 189 1.67 7.31 -17.35
N TYR A 190 1.20 7.45 -16.09
CA TYR A 190 1.98 7.06 -14.92
C TYR A 190 1.78 5.63 -14.45
N TYR A 191 0.77 4.95 -14.99
CA TYR A 191 0.44 3.58 -14.62
C TYR A 191 -0.13 2.86 -15.84
N ARG A 192 0.03 1.53 -15.90
CA ARG A 192 -0.34 0.77 -17.08
C ARG A 192 -1.81 0.43 -17.08
N VAL A 193 -2.50 1.17 -17.94
CA VAL A 193 -3.93 1.15 -18.12
C VAL A 193 -4.36 0.06 -19.11
N GLY A 194 -4.48 -1.20 -18.69
CA GLY A 194 -5.38 -2.15 -19.38
C GLY A 194 -6.86 -1.84 -19.11
N GLU A 195 -7.33 -0.58 -19.24
CA GLU A 195 -8.03 -0.03 -18.07
C GLU A 195 -9.16 1.01 -18.21
N GLN A 196 -9.74 1.38 -19.36
CA GLN A 196 -11.05 2.10 -19.26
C GLN A 196 -12.16 1.17 -18.73
N ARG A 197 -12.20 -0.09 -19.19
CA ARG A 197 -13.14 -1.11 -18.66
C ARG A 197 -12.76 -1.55 -17.25
N ARG A 198 -11.45 -1.65 -16.93
CA ARG A 198 -10.96 -1.93 -15.58
C ARG A 198 -11.32 -0.81 -14.60
N ARG A 199 -11.22 0.45 -15.01
CA ARG A 199 -11.58 1.60 -14.17
C ARG A 199 -13.07 1.63 -13.86
N ASN A 200 -13.93 1.53 -14.88
CA ASN A 200 -15.38 1.44 -14.65
C ASN A 200 -15.76 0.22 -13.79
N ALA A 201 -15.01 -0.88 -13.92
CA ALA A 201 -15.18 -2.05 -13.09
C ALA A 201 -14.78 -1.81 -11.64
N VAL A 202 -13.62 -1.18 -11.41
CA VAL A 202 -13.15 -0.79 -10.08
C VAL A 202 -14.17 0.15 -9.41
N ASP A 203 -14.61 1.21 -10.09
CA ASP A 203 -15.55 2.19 -9.52
C ASP A 203 -16.86 1.52 -9.07
N ARG A 204 -17.36 0.55 -9.85
CA ARG A 204 -18.56 -0.23 -9.50
C ARG A 204 -18.37 -1.16 -8.31
N VAL A 205 -17.19 -1.76 -8.19
CA VAL A 205 -16.85 -2.64 -7.05
C VAL A 205 -16.62 -1.81 -5.79
N THR A 206 -15.93 -0.68 -5.88
CA THR A 206 -15.71 0.27 -4.78
C THR A 206 -17.03 0.82 -4.23
N ALA A 207 -18.04 0.97 -5.09
CA ALA A 207 -19.39 1.36 -4.67
C ALA A 207 -20.05 0.34 -3.71
N MET A 208 -19.56 -0.90 -3.69
CA MET A 208 -20.04 -1.99 -2.86
C MET A 208 -18.96 -2.48 -1.89
N GLN A 209 -18.42 -1.56 -1.09
CA GLN A 209 -17.50 -1.89 0.01
C GLN A 209 -18.24 -2.17 1.32
N PHE A 210 -17.66 -3.08 2.10
CA PHE A 210 -18.19 -3.60 3.35
C PHE A 210 -17.12 -3.60 4.44
N ASP A 211 -17.51 -3.34 5.68
CA ASP A 211 -16.66 -3.59 6.85
C ASP A 211 -16.62 -5.10 7.19
N ARG A 212 -15.83 -5.46 8.21
CA ARG A 212 -15.74 -6.85 8.73
C ARG A 212 -17.09 -7.47 9.16
N HIS A 213 -18.12 -6.65 9.40
CA HIS A 213 -19.45 -7.09 9.83
C HIS A 213 -20.43 -7.21 8.66
N GLY A 214 -20.05 -6.80 7.46
CA GLY A 214 -20.92 -6.76 6.29
C GLY A 214 -21.81 -5.52 6.24
N ASN A 215 -21.41 -4.42 6.90
CA ASN A 215 -22.08 -3.13 6.76
C ASN A 215 -21.47 -2.35 5.60
N ARG A 216 -22.32 -1.72 4.79
CA ARG A 216 -21.88 -0.82 3.70
C ARG A 216 -21.07 0.34 4.27
N THR A 217 -19.83 0.46 3.82
CA THR A 217 -18.95 1.59 4.18
C THR A 217 -19.07 2.75 3.19
N TRP A 218 -19.58 2.47 1.97
CA TRP A 218 -19.66 3.43 0.87
C TRP A 218 -20.98 4.22 0.79
N SER A 219 -22.05 3.81 1.46
CA SER A 219 -23.34 4.55 1.48
C SER A 219 -23.22 5.95 2.12
N ASN A 220 -22.13 6.23 2.84
CA ASN A 220 -21.80 7.55 3.38
C ASN A 220 -20.75 8.34 2.54
N ALA A 221 -20.21 7.77 1.46
CA ALA A 221 -19.09 8.35 0.69
C ALA A 221 -19.49 9.42 -0.33
N LYS A 222 -20.72 9.40 -0.85
CA LYS A 222 -21.21 10.48 -1.73
C LYS A 222 -21.25 11.86 -1.04
N LYS A 223 -21.11 11.90 0.30
CA LYS A 223 -21.08 13.11 1.14
C LYS A 223 -19.69 13.43 1.72
N LEU A 224 -18.66 12.62 1.45
CA LEU A 224 -17.31 12.88 1.94
C LEU A 224 -16.65 13.95 1.05
N LEU A 225 -16.00 14.93 1.70
CA LEU A 225 -15.22 15.97 1.03
C LEU A 225 -14.09 15.31 0.20
N ASP A 226 -13.72 15.89 -0.94
CA ASP A 226 -12.64 15.40 -1.81
C ASP A 226 -11.35 15.04 -1.04
N SER A 227 -11.07 15.77 0.05
CA SER A 227 -9.96 15.50 0.96
C SER A 227 -9.97 14.13 1.65
N GLU A 228 -11.14 13.54 1.92
CA GLU A 228 -11.26 12.22 2.52
C GLU A 228 -11.06 11.10 1.49
N HIS A 229 -11.43 11.32 0.23
CA HIS A 229 -11.11 10.40 -0.86
C HIS A 229 -9.60 10.24 -1.03
N LEU A 230 -8.86 11.35 -1.01
CA LEU A 230 -7.40 11.36 -1.08
C LEU A 230 -6.77 10.65 0.12
N ARG A 231 -7.33 10.81 1.32
CA ARG A 231 -6.80 10.18 2.54
C ARG A 231 -6.98 8.67 2.55
N ARG A 232 -8.15 8.14 2.17
CA ARG A 232 -8.36 6.68 2.09
C ARG A 232 -7.41 6.03 1.09
N ALA A 233 -7.20 6.66 -0.06
CA ALA A 233 -6.26 6.18 -1.07
C ALA A 233 -4.83 6.01 -0.51
N VAL A 234 -4.38 6.89 0.39
CA VAL A 234 -3.06 6.84 1.04
C VAL A 234 -3.01 5.92 2.26
N GLY A 235 -4.15 5.66 2.90
CA GLY A 235 -4.24 4.97 4.20
C GLY A 235 -4.66 3.50 4.16
N GLU A 236 -4.65 2.84 2.99
CA GLU A 236 -5.11 1.45 2.82
C GLU A 236 -4.11 0.60 2.03
N VAL A 237 -4.03 -0.70 2.35
CA VAL A 237 -3.17 -1.69 1.67
C VAL A 237 -3.94 -2.99 1.39
N ALA A 238 -3.63 -3.65 0.28
CA ALA A 238 -4.23 -4.94 -0.08
C ALA A 238 -3.82 -6.05 0.90
N VAL A 239 -4.78 -6.86 1.33
CA VAL A 239 -4.61 -8.00 2.24
C VAL A 239 -5.48 -9.17 1.76
N PRO A 240 -5.33 -10.39 2.31
CA PRO A 240 -6.21 -11.50 1.95
C PRO A 240 -7.69 -11.10 2.08
N TYR A 241 -8.44 -11.38 1.01
CA TYR A 241 -9.88 -11.17 0.93
C TYR A 241 -10.36 -9.71 1.06
N GLY A 242 -9.48 -8.71 0.98
CA GLY A 242 -9.88 -7.30 1.09
C GLY A 242 -8.75 -6.30 1.24
N MET A 243 -9.01 -5.24 2.00
CA MET A 243 -8.12 -4.10 2.27
C MET A 243 -7.95 -3.89 3.78
N CYS A 244 -6.77 -3.40 4.17
CA CYS A 244 -6.42 -3.07 5.55
C CYS A 244 -6.10 -1.58 5.68
N SER A 245 -6.68 -0.94 6.68
CA SER A 245 -6.46 0.48 7.01
C SER A 245 -5.61 0.70 8.27
N GLU A 246 -4.97 -0.34 8.79
CA GLU A 246 -4.14 -0.23 10.00
C GLU A 246 -2.81 0.45 9.64
N PRO A 247 -2.44 1.59 10.25
CA PRO A 247 -1.30 2.40 9.81
C PRO A 247 0.05 1.68 9.77
N THR A 248 0.33 0.79 10.72
CA THR A 248 1.61 0.06 10.81
C THR A 248 1.73 -0.96 9.69
N ASN A 249 0.69 -1.73 9.45
CA ASN A 249 0.59 -2.73 8.41
C ASN A 249 0.51 -2.09 7.02
N VAL A 250 -0.12 -0.92 6.89
CA VAL A 250 -0.11 -0.11 5.66
C VAL A 250 1.32 0.34 5.35
N ALA A 251 2.06 0.85 6.33
CA ALA A 251 3.46 1.24 6.16
C ALA A 251 4.35 0.05 5.78
N ALA A 252 4.06 -1.14 6.34
CA ALA A 252 4.75 -2.39 6.02
C ALA A 252 4.29 -3.07 4.72
N GLY A 253 3.43 -2.44 3.91
CA GLY A 253 2.96 -3.02 2.66
C GLY A 253 2.13 -4.30 2.83
N GLY A 254 1.44 -4.44 3.97
CA GLY A 254 0.59 -5.59 4.30
C GLY A 254 1.31 -6.78 4.93
N GLN A 255 2.61 -6.66 5.22
CA GLN A 255 3.47 -7.77 5.67
C GLN A 255 3.71 -7.85 7.18
N ASP A 256 3.23 -6.89 7.99
CA ASP A 256 3.53 -6.79 9.42
C ASP A 256 2.28 -6.93 10.32
N CYS A 257 1.26 -7.64 9.83
CA CYS A 257 0.00 -7.78 10.56
C CYS A 257 0.15 -8.72 11.77
N PRO A 258 -0.13 -8.27 13.02
CA PRO A 258 0.06 -9.08 14.23
C PRO A 258 -0.97 -10.22 14.34
N VAL A 259 -2.16 -10.06 13.75
CA VAL A 259 -3.25 -11.06 13.78
C VAL A 259 -3.23 -12.01 12.56
N ARG A 260 -2.17 -11.97 11.74
CA ARG A 260 -1.79 -12.96 10.70
C ARG A 260 -2.95 -13.67 10.00
N PHE A 261 -3.41 -13.11 8.88
CA PHE A 261 -4.44 -13.70 8.01
C PHE A 261 -5.84 -13.85 8.63
N ARG A 262 -6.06 -13.50 9.91
CA ARG A 262 -7.39 -13.46 10.56
C ARG A 262 -8.12 -12.13 10.33
N CYS A 263 -8.11 -11.64 9.09
CA CYS A 263 -8.55 -10.28 8.75
C CYS A 263 -10.00 -9.99 9.14
N VAL A 264 -10.91 -10.96 9.00
CA VAL A 264 -12.32 -10.85 9.44
C VAL A 264 -12.50 -10.61 10.95
N GLY A 265 -11.45 -10.83 11.74
CA GLY A 265 -11.39 -10.49 13.16
C GLY A 265 -11.06 -9.01 13.43
N CYS A 266 -10.39 -8.34 12.50
CA CYS A 266 -9.75 -7.04 12.70
C CYS A 266 -10.66 -5.86 12.31
N ALA A 267 -10.70 -4.82 13.14
CA ALA A 267 -11.52 -3.61 12.90
C ALA A 267 -11.05 -2.80 11.67
N HIS A 268 -9.79 -2.94 11.27
CA HIS A 268 -9.20 -2.24 10.14
C HIS A 268 -9.47 -2.92 8.78
N PHE A 269 -10.09 -4.11 8.80
CA PHE A 269 -10.39 -4.87 7.60
C PHE A 269 -11.69 -4.38 6.94
N GLY A 270 -11.60 -4.12 5.64
CA GLY A 270 -12.74 -3.93 4.75
C GLY A 270 -12.62 -4.86 3.55
N THR A 271 -13.74 -5.16 2.91
CA THR A 271 -13.81 -5.96 1.69
C THR A 271 -14.76 -5.31 0.69
N ASP A 272 -14.84 -5.87 -0.51
CA ASP A 272 -15.76 -5.44 -1.55
C ASP A 272 -16.37 -6.66 -2.24
N VAL A 273 -17.39 -6.42 -3.07
CA VAL A 273 -18.11 -7.48 -3.79
C VAL A 273 -17.21 -8.35 -4.69
N SER A 274 -16.04 -7.87 -5.12
CA SER A 274 -15.11 -8.65 -5.95
C SER A 274 -14.38 -9.75 -5.20
N TYR A 275 -14.34 -9.70 -3.87
CA TYR A 275 -13.77 -10.75 -3.03
C TYR A 275 -14.79 -11.82 -2.61
N LEU A 276 -16.08 -11.66 -2.96
CA LEU A 276 -17.12 -12.62 -2.59
C LEU A 276 -16.77 -14.08 -2.97
N PRO A 277 -16.29 -14.38 -4.19
CA PRO A 277 -15.94 -15.76 -4.53
C PRO A 277 -14.71 -16.28 -3.76
N ASP A 278 -13.78 -15.39 -3.41
CA ASP A 278 -12.58 -15.75 -2.63
C ASP A 278 -12.96 -16.05 -1.17
N LEU A 279 -13.92 -15.29 -0.61
CA LEU A 279 -14.52 -15.54 0.71
C LEU A 279 -15.31 -16.86 0.74
N GLU A 280 -16.06 -17.17 -0.31
CA GLU A 280 -16.76 -18.47 -0.44
C GLU A 280 -15.79 -19.65 -0.52
N GLY A 281 -14.71 -19.50 -1.30
CA GLY A 281 -13.63 -20.49 -1.36
C GLY A 281 -12.98 -20.68 0.00
N TYR A 282 -12.68 -19.58 0.70
CA TYR A 282 -12.12 -19.63 2.05
C TYR A 282 -13.04 -20.35 3.04
N LEU A 283 -14.34 -20.05 3.03
CA LEU A 283 -15.32 -20.77 3.84
C LEU A 283 -15.35 -22.27 3.53
N ALA A 284 -15.35 -22.64 2.24
CA ALA A 284 -15.32 -24.03 1.83
C ALA A 284 -14.07 -24.76 2.33
N ASP A 285 -12.90 -24.11 2.27
CA ASP A 285 -11.65 -24.67 2.77
C ASP A 285 -11.63 -24.82 4.29
N LEU A 286 -12.20 -23.88 5.05
CA LEU A 286 -12.35 -24.02 6.51
C LEU A 286 -13.24 -25.22 6.85
N LEU A 287 -14.38 -25.38 6.16
CA LEU A 287 -15.28 -26.51 6.40
C LEU A 287 -14.64 -27.85 6.03
N ARG A 288 -13.96 -27.91 4.88
CA ARG A 288 -13.22 -29.10 4.44
C ARG A 288 -12.09 -29.46 5.40
N THR A 289 -11.36 -28.47 5.90
CA THR A 289 -10.26 -28.67 6.86
C THR A 289 -10.80 -29.23 8.17
N ARG A 290 -11.93 -28.70 8.64
CA ARG A 290 -12.60 -29.21 9.84
C ARG A 290 -13.05 -30.66 9.68
N GLU A 291 -13.67 -30.99 8.55
CA GLU A 291 -14.10 -32.37 8.26
C GLU A 291 -12.91 -33.34 8.21
N LYS A 292 -11.80 -32.95 7.55
CA LYS A 292 -10.57 -33.74 7.52
C LYS A 292 -9.99 -34.00 8.91
N LEU A 293 -9.95 -32.98 9.77
CA LEU A 293 -9.39 -33.10 11.13
C LEU A 293 -10.27 -33.95 12.05
N LEU A 294 -11.59 -33.94 11.87
CA LEU A 294 -12.49 -34.84 12.59
C LEU A 294 -12.20 -36.32 12.29
N GLY A 295 -11.82 -36.64 11.05
CA GLY A 295 -11.46 -38.00 10.63
C GLY A 295 -9.99 -38.37 10.85
N PHE A 296 -9.12 -37.41 11.15
CA PHE A 296 -7.68 -37.64 11.32
C PHE A 296 -7.35 -37.97 12.78
N LEU A 297 -7.28 -39.27 13.09
CA LEU A 297 -7.08 -39.77 14.45
C LEU A 297 -5.60 -39.89 14.85
N ASP A 298 -4.67 -39.87 13.88
CA ASP A 298 -3.23 -40.08 14.09
C ASP A 298 -2.47 -38.80 14.51
N ALA A 299 -3.16 -37.86 15.17
CA ALA A 299 -2.56 -36.65 15.72
C ALA A 299 -2.95 -36.44 17.18
N ASP A 300 -2.01 -35.91 17.97
CA ASP A 300 -2.25 -35.50 19.34
C ASP A 300 -3.41 -34.51 19.43
N GLU A 301 -4.17 -34.59 20.53
CA GLU A 301 -5.37 -33.78 20.76
C GLU A 301 -5.08 -32.27 20.70
N TRP A 302 -3.97 -31.81 21.30
CA TRP A 302 -3.59 -30.40 21.28
C TRP A 302 -3.36 -29.88 19.85
N ALA A 303 -2.68 -30.67 19.00
CA ALA A 303 -2.37 -30.30 17.62
C ALA A 303 -3.65 -30.26 16.76
N ARG A 304 -4.57 -31.21 16.98
CA ARG A 304 -5.89 -31.21 16.31
C ARG A 304 -6.72 -30.01 16.73
N ASN A 305 -6.71 -29.64 18.01
CA ASN A 305 -7.44 -28.48 18.51
C ASN A 305 -6.89 -27.17 17.93
N GLU A 306 -5.57 -26.98 17.87
CA GLU A 306 -4.96 -25.78 17.27
C GLU A 306 -5.16 -25.69 15.75
N ALA A 307 -5.13 -26.83 15.05
CA ALA A 307 -5.35 -26.88 13.61
C ALA A 307 -6.82 -26.72 13.21
N THR A 308 -7.76 -27.02 14.11
CA THR A 308 -9.20 -26.96 13.84
C THR A 308 -9.65 -25.51 13.65
N PRO A 309 -10.26 -25.18 12.49
CA PRO A 309 -10.86 -23.87 12.29
C PRO A 309 -11.89 -23.53 13.36
N SER A 310 -11.82 -22.32 13.90
CA SER A 310 -12.72 -21.88 14.98
C SER A 310 -14.16 -21.70 14.47
N ASP A 311 -15.13 -22.04 15.32
CA ASP A 311 -16.56 -21.77 15.06
C ASP A 311 -16.84 -20.29 14.83
N GLU A 312 -16.15 -19.43 15.57
CA GLU A 312 -16.33 -17.99 15.48
C GLU A 312 -15.88 -17.44 14.12
N GLU A 313 -14.74 -17.90 13.61
CA GLU A 313 -14.26 -17.52 12.28
C GLU A 313 -15.22 -17.97 11.17
N ILE A 314 -15.66 -19.23 11.22
CA ILE A 314 -16.64 -19.77 10.27
C ILE A 314 -17.94 -18.95 10.33
N ALA A 315 -18.44 -18.64 11.52
CA ALA A 315 -19.67 -17.87 11.70
C ALA A 315 -19.55 -16.43 11.18
N ARG A 316 -18.40 -15.78 11.41
CA ARG A 316 -18.13 -14.41 10.90
C ARG A 316 -18.06 -14.38 9.39
N ILE A 317 -17.35 -15.31 8.76
CA ILE A 317 -17.25 -15.40 7.29
C ILE A 317 -18.62 -15.70 6.67
N ARG A 318 -19.38 -16.67 7.22
CA ARG A 318 -20.75 -16.96 6.77
C ARG A 318 -21.63 -15.72 6.81
N ARG A 319 -21.59 -14.96 7.91
CA ARG A 319 -22.35 -13.73 8.06
C ARG A 319 -21.95 -12.68 7.04
N LEU A 320 -20.65 -12.47 6.86
CA LEU A 320 -20.12 -11.52 5.87
C LEU A 320 -20.58 -11.86 4.46
N ILE A 321 -20.43 -13.12 4.04
CA ILE A 321 -20.90 -13.62 2.74
C ILE A 321 -22.41 -13.40 2.59
N ALA A 322 -23.20 -13.76 3.61
CA ALA A 322 -24.65 -13.62 3.56
C ALA A 322 -25.07 -12.15 3.41
N ARG A 323 -24.40 -11.22 4.09
CA ARG A 323 -24.65 -9.77 3.97
C ARG A 323 -24.29 -9.23 2.59
N ILE A 324 -23.13 -9.61 2.06
CA ILE A 324 -22.71 -9.19 0.72
C ILE A 324 -23.70 -9.72 -0.33
N LYS A 325 -24.15 -10.97 -0.21
CA LYS A 325 -25.15 -11.56 -1.11
C LYS A 325 -26.48 -10.85 -1.04
N ALA A 326 -26.99 -10.59 0.16
CA ALA A 326 -28.25 -9.86 0.34
C ALA A 326 -28.19 -8.48 -0.37
N ASP A 327 -27.11 -7.73 -0.19
CA ASP A 327 -26.91 -6.44 -0.87
C ASP A 327 -26.80 -6.57 -2.40
N VAL A 328 -26.29 -7.68 -2.93
CA VAL A 328 -26.25 -7.95 -4.38
C VAL A 328 -27.63 -8.37 -4.91
N ASP A 329 -28.41 -9.09 -4.11
CA ASP A 329 -29.75 -9.57 -4.46
C ASP A 329 -30.80 -8.44 -4.46
N GLU A 330 -30.55 -7.34 -3.73
CA GLU A 330 -31.36 -6.12 -3.74
C GLU A 330 -31.18 -5.25 -5.00
N LEU A 331 -30.16 -5.53 -5.83
CA LEU A 331 -29.89 -4.77 -7.05
C LEU A 331 -30.84 -5.15 -8.18
N SER A 332 -31.09 -4.22 -9.11
CA SER A 332 -31.79 -4.54 -10.35
C SER A 332 -30.98 -5.53 -11.21
N ASP A 333 -31.66 -6.28 -12.07
CA ASP A 333 -31.01 -7.23 -12.99
C ASP A 333 -29.94 -6.58 -13.90
N THR A 334 -30.11 -5.29 -14.21
CA THR A 334 -29.13 -4.52 -14.99
C THR A 334 -27.91 -4.17 -14.14
N GLU A 335 -28.09 -3.70 -12.90
CA GLU A 335 -27.00 -3.38 -11.98
C GLU A 335 -26.23 -4.62 -11.56
N ARG A 336 -26.91 -5.74 -11.32
CA ARG A 336 -26.32 -7.03 -10.97
C ARG A 336 -25.36 -7.51 -12.06
N ARG A 337 -25.82 -7.56 -13.33
CA ARG A 337 -24.97 -7.92 -14.48
C ARG A 337 -23.77 -7.00 -14.63
N GLN A 338 -23.98 -5.70 -14.40
CA GLN A 338 -22.93 -4.69 -14.46
C GLN A 338 -21.86 -4.86 -13.38
N ILE A 339 -22.24 -5.33 -12.20
CA ILE A 339 -21.35 -5.65 -11.09
C ILE A 339 -20.64 -6.98 -11.31
N GLU A 340 -21.33 -8.02 -11.81
CA GLU A 340 -20.69 -9.29 -12.17
C GLU A 340 -19.59 -9.11 -13.23
N GLU A 341 -19.86 -8.32 -14.27
CA GLU A 341 -18.85 -7.97 -15.28
C GLU A 341 -17.68 -7.25 -14.63
N ALA A 342 -17.95 -6.27 -13.76
CA ALA A 342 -16.94 -5.51 -13.04
C ALA A 342 -16.06 -6.40 -12.15
N VAL A 343 -16.67 -7.29 -11.37
CA VAL A 343 -15.97 -8.29 -10.54
C VAL A 343 -15.07 -9.16 -11.41
N SER A 344 -15.55 -9.63 -12.58
CA SER A 344 -14.73 -10.44 -13.49
C SER A 344 -13.47 -9.72 -13.98
N VAL A 345 -13.56 -8.41 -14.20
CA VAL A 345 -12.46 -7.58 -14.71
C VAL A 345 -11.47 -7.30 -13.59
N VAL A 346 -11.95 -6.92 -12.39
CA VAL A 346 -11.12 -6.68 -11.21
C VAL A 346 -10.40 -7.94 -10.77
N ARG A 347 -11.06 -9.11 -10.76
CA ARG A 347 -10.43 -10.38 -10.40
C ARG A 347 -9.39 -10.84 -11.40
N ARG A 348 -9.64 -10.72 -12.72
CA ARG A 348 -8.63 -11.04 -13.76
C ARG A 348 -7.40 -10.14 -13.63
N ALA A 349 -7.60 -8.86 -13.36
CA ALA A 349 -6.53 -7.92 -13.08
C ALA A 349 -5.72 -8.32 -11.85
N ARG A 350 -6.39 -8.70 -10.75
CA ARG A 350 -5.77 -9.14 -9.49
C ARG A 350 -4.97 -10.43 -9.66
N ASN A 351 -5.48 -11.38 -10.44
CA ASN A 351 -4.83 -12.68 -10.65
C ASN A 351 -3.72 -12.65 -11.73
N GLY A 352 -3.72 -11.66 -12.62
CA GLY A 352 -2.72 -11.51 -13.69
C GLY A 352 -1.47 -10.73 -13.28
N VAL A 353 -1.54 -9.95 -12.20
CA VAL A 353 -0.36 -9.45 -11.49
C VAL A 353 0.06 -10.59 -10.57
N THR A 354 1.23 -11.17 -10.85
CA THR A 354 1.91 -12.22 -10.08
C THR A 354 1.43 -12.35 -8.64
N SER A 355 0.99 -13.56 -8.29
CA SER A 355 0.49 -13.94 -6.97
C SER A 355 1.13 -13.11 -5.85
N LEU A 356 0.37 -12.17 -5.29
CA LEU A 356 0.40 -11.99 -3.85
C LEU A 356 0.39 -13.42 -3.32
N ASN A 357 1.43 -13.83 -2.59
CA ASN A 357 1.54 -15.16 -1.99
C ASN A 357 0.29 -15.38 -1.13
N MET A 358 -0.80 -15.79 -1.78
CA MET A 358 -2.00 -16.31 -1.18
C MET A 358 -1.48 -17.50 -0.42
N PRO A 359 -1.56 -17.50 0.92
CA PRO A 359 -1.18 -18.67 1.65
C PRO A 359 -2.11 -19.79 1.18
N SER A 360 -1.55 -20.73 0.42
CA SER A 360 -1.90 -22.12 0.66
C SER A 360 -1.65 -22.28 2.16
N ILE A 361 -2.70 -22.52 2.93
CA ILE A 361 -2.60 -22.76 4.37
C ILE A 361 -1.82 -24.08 4.53
N ARG A 362 -0.49 -23.99 4.41
CA ARG A 362 0.44 -24.90 5.06
C ARG A 362 0.80 -24.19 6.34
N GLN A 363 0.33 -24.76 7.45
CA GLN A 363 0.76 -24.36 8.77
C GLN A 363 2.30 -24.28 8.79
N PRO A 364 2.89 -23.20 9.31
CA PRO A 364 4.33 -23.16 9.50
C PRO A 364 4.71 -24.24 10.51
N VAL A 365 5.66 -25.09 10.14
CA VAL A 365 6.29 -26.04 11.07
C VAL A 365 7.04 -25.22 12.11
N PRO A 366 6.80 -25.40 13.42
CA PRO A 366 7.53 -24.68 14.45
C PRO A 366 9.02 -24.99 14.34
N THR A 367 9.85 -23.96 14.21
CA THR A 367 11.31 -24.08 14.26
C THR A 367 11.72 -24.27 15.71
N ILE A 368 11.56 -25.48 16.24
CA ILE A 368 12.18 -25.87 17.50
C ILE A 368 13.65 -26.19 17.18
N ARG A 369 14.53 -25.20 17.28
CA ARG A 369 15.94 -25.47 17.58
C ARG A 369 16.04 -25.61 19.09
N PRO A 370 16.30 -26.80 19.65
CA PRO A 370 16.86 -26.87 20.97
C PRO A 370 18.33 -26.43 20.88
N ASP A 371 18.66 -25.37 21.61
CA ASP A 371 20.05 -25.11 22.02
C ASP A 371 20.62 -26.40 22.61
N ARG A 372 21.69 -26.92 22.01
CA ARG A 372 22.62 -27.81 22.69
C ARG A 372 23.79 -26.98 23.17
N THR A 373 23.70 -26.49 24.40
CA THR A 373 24.87 -26.22 25.24
C THR A 373 25.32 -27.51 25.91
N ALA A 374 26.48 -28.02 25.50
CA ALA A 374 27.63 -28.37 26.34
C ALA A 374 28.74 -28.88 25.40
#